data_AF-A0A7C4LUS9-F1
#
_entry.id   AF-A0A7C4LUS9-F1
#
_cell.length_a   1.000
_cell.length_b   1.000
_cell.length_c   1.000
_cell.angle_alpha   90.00
_cell.angle_beta   90.00
_cell.angle_gamma   90.00
#
_symmetry.space_group_name_H-M   'P 1'
#
loop_
_entity.id
_entity.type
_entity.pdbx_description
1 polymer ?
#
loop_
_entity_poly.entity_id
_entity_poly.type
_entity_poly.pdbx_seq_one_letter_code
_entity_poly.pdbx_strand_id
1 'polypeptide(L)'
;MTLNEIRLKYLDFFKKRGHAVIPSASLVPENDPTTLFTGSGMQPLVPYLLGEDHPSGNRLVNSQKSFRAEDIEEVGDNRHTTFFEMLGNWSLGDYFKKEQLSWFFDFLTNAEEGLGIDPEKLFVSVYVGDEKAGVPRDTEASAIWQQLFASKGIKAKDSVMGSEEEAGEKGMGPEERIFYYSKKNWWSRAGAPDKMPAGEPGGPDSEVFFDFGENLHNQKFGKYCHPNCDCGRFLEIGNSVFMQYLKNEDGTFSELPKRNVDFGGGLERQAAVSIGTSDVFLIDAFEGARLKLQQLSGRPY
;
A
#
# COMPACT_ATOMS: atom_id res chain seq x y z
N MET A 1 17.53 -7.81 4.02
CA MET A 1 17.02 -8.89 4.90
C MET A 1 16.39 -9.97 4.01
N THR A 2 16.24 -11.20 4.48
CA THR A 2 15.49 -12.23 3.75
C THR A 2 13.98 -11.93 3.81
N LEU A 3 13.24 -12.42 2.82
CA LEU A 3 11.79 -12.26 2.77
C LEU A 3 11.09 -12.84 4.01
N ASN A 4 11.60 -13.96 4.55
CA ASN A 4 11.04 -14.55 5.76
C ASN A 4 11.34 -13.75 7.04
N GLU A 5 12.52 -13.16 7.17
CA GLU A 5 12.84 -12.28 8.30
C GLU A 5 11.92 -11.07 8.35
N ILE A 6 11.63 -10.45 7.21
CA ILE A 6 10.72 -9.30 7.11
C ILE A 6 9.30 -9.71 7.51
N ARG A 7 8.80 -10.84 6.99
CA ARG A 7 7.49 -11.37 7.36
C ARG A 7 7.36 -11.55 8.87
N LEU A 8 8.32 -12.22 9.51
CA LEU A 8 8.29 -12.46 10.94
C LEU A 8 8.40 -11.17 11.76
N LYS A 9 9.30 -10.25 11.37
CA LYS A 9 9.42 -8.92 11.98
C LYS A 9 8.10 -8.16 11.96
N TYR A 10 7.40 -8.17 10.82
CA TYR A 10 6.12 -7.48 10.68
C TYR A 10 5.04 -8.06 11.59
N LEU A 11 4.89 -9.40 11.60
CA LEU A 11 3.92 -10.08 12.44
C LEU A 11 4.20 -9.83 13.93
N ASP A 12 5.47 -9.91 14.36
CA ASP A 12 5.86 -9.66 15.74
C ASP A 12 5.67 -8.19 16.14
N PHE A 13 5.95 -7.25 15.23
CA PHE A 13 5.77 -5.82 15.44
C PHE A 13 4.32 -5.46 15.77
N PHE A 14 3.36 -6.00 15.03
CA PHE A 14 1.93 -5.77 15.27
C PHE A 14 1.37 -6.64 16.41
N LYS A 15 1.90 -7.84 16.61
CA LYS A 15 1.54 -8.66 17.79
C LYS A 15 1.86 -7.94 19.11
N LYS A 16 3.01 -7.28 19.20
CA LYS A 16 3.37 -6.41 20.36
C LYS A 16 2.38 -5.25 20.57
N ARG A 17 1.68 -4.82 19.51
CA ARG A 17 0.67 -3.75 19.50
C ARG A 17 -0.77 -4.28 19.69
N GLY A 18 -0.90 -5.56 20.05
CA GLY A 18 -2.16 -6.20 20.42
C GLY A 18 -2.93 -6.79 19.23
N HIS A 19 -2.33 -6.88 18.05
CA HIS A 19 -2.96 -7.55 16.91
C HIS A 19 -2.89 -9.06 17.05
N ALA A 20 -4.02 -9.73 16.83
CA ALA A 20 -4.07 -11.17 16.71
C ALA A 20 -3.49 -11.60 15.35
N VAL A 21 -2.49 -12.48 15.39
CA VAL A 21 -1.95 -13.09 14.17
C VAL A 21 -2.96 -14.10 13.64
N ILE A 22 -3.52 -13.85 12.45
CA ILE A 22 -4.47 -14.75 11.78
C ILE A 22 -3.79 -15.46 10.60
N PRO A 23 -4.23 -16.67 10.22
CA PRO A 23 -3.67 -17.34 9.06
C PRO A 23 -4.04 -16.61 7.75
N SER A 24 -3.20 -16.78 6.73
CA SER A 24 -3.56 -16.46 5.34
C SER A 24 -4.79 -17.27 4.94
N ALA A 25 -5.80 -16.61 4.38
CA ALA A 25 -6.93 -17.27 3.74
C ALA A 25 -6.50 -18.01 2.47
N SER A 26 -7.36 -18.92 1.99
CA SER A 26 -7.18 -19.64 0.72
C SER A 26 -7.05 -18.67 -0.46
N LEU A 27 -6.28 -19.07 -1.48
CA LEU A 27 -6.25 -18.35 -2.76
C LEU A 27 -7.55 -18.53 -3.54
N VAL A 28 -8.26 -19.64 -3.34
CA VAL A 28 -9.57 -19.89 -3.95
C VAL A 28 -10.64 -19.52 -2.91
N PRO A 29 -11.42 -18.46 -3.13
CA PRO A 29 -12.49 -18.07 -2.22
C PRO A 29 -13.59 -19.14 -2.16
N GLU A 30 -14.03 -19.51 -0.95
CA GLU A 30 -15.08 -20.53 -0.79
C GLU A 30 -16.50 -19.98 -0.99
N ASN A 31 -16.72 -18.69 -0.68
CA ASN A 31 -18.05 -18.07 -0.62
C ASN A 31 -18.13 -16.69 -1.30
N ASP A 32 -17.25 -16.42 -2.26
CA ASP A 32 -17.27 -15.16 -3.03
C ASP A 32 -17.36 -15.47 -4.53
N PRO A 33 -18.57 -15.40 -5.13
CA PRO A 33 -18.74 -15.68 -6.56
C PRO A 33 -18.27 -14.52 -7.45
N THR A 34 -17.84 -13.39 -6.88
CA THR A 34 -17.48 -12.18 -7.63
C THR A 34 -16.00 -12.13 -8.02
N THR A 35 -15.17 -13.03 -7.48
CA THR A 35 -13.72 -13.06 -7.70
C THR A 35 -13.23 -14.48 -8.00
N LEU A 36 -12.19 -14.60 -8.84
CA LEU A 36 -11.57 -15.90 -9.15
C LEU A 36 -10.57 -16.34 -8.08
N PHE A 37 -9.74 -15.39 -7.62
CA PHE A 37 -8.71 -15.63 -6.62
C PHE A 37 -8.70 -14.51 -5.58
N THR A 38 -8.18 -14.82 -4.40
CA THR A 38 -7.95 -13.84 -3.34
C THR A 38 -6.85 -12.87 -3.77
N GLY A 39 -7.20 -11.62 -4.07
CA GLY A 39 -6.27 -10.61 -4.61
C GLY A 39 -5.66 -9.65 -3.58
N SER A 40 -6.14 -9.70 -2.34
CA SER A 40 -5.70 -8.84 -1.23
C SER A 40 -5.99 -9.46 0.14
N GLY A 41 -5.33 -8.94 1.19
CA GLY A 41 -5.57 -9.34 2.58
C GLY A 41 -6.96 -8.97 3.11
N MET A 42 -7.57 -7.90 2.60
CA MET A 42 -8.87 -7.41 3.06
C MET A 42 -10.05 -8.24 2.57
N GLN A 43 -9.91 -8.94 1.44
CA GLN A 43 -11.00 -9.65 0.80
C GLN A 43 -11.68 -10.68 1.73
N PRO A 44 -10.95 -11.56 2.45
CA PRO A 44 -11.57 -12.45 3.44
C PRO A 44 -12.09 -11.71 4.69
N LEU A 45 -11.80 -10.42 4.84
CA LEU A 45 -12.19 -9.61 5.99
C LEU A 45 -13.35 -8.65 5.73
N VAL A 46 -13.89 -8.60 4.50
CA VAL A 46 -14.99 -7.72 4.10
C VAL A 46 -16.20 -7.78 5.06
N PRO A 47 -16.71 -8.96 5.50
CA PRO A 47 -17.85 -9.00 6.41
C PRO A 47 -17.60 -8.24 7.73
N TYR A 48 -16.37 -8.34 8.26
CA TYR A 48 -15.99 -7.69 9.51
C TYR A 48 -15.76 -6.19 9.34
N LEU A 49 -15.23 -5.78 8.18
CA LEU A 49 -15.13 -4.37 7.80
C LEU A 49 -16.52 -3.71 7.64
N LEU A 50 -17.54 -4.49 7.26
CA LEU A 50 -18.94 -4.06 7.19
C LEU A 50 -19.67 -4.08 8.55
N GLY A 51 -19.03 -4.56 9.61
CA GLY A 51 -19.50 -4.42 10.99
C GLY A 51 -19.65 -5.72 11.77
N GLU A 52 -19.51 -6.89 11.12
CA GLU A 52 -19.50 -8.17 11.85
C GLU A 52 -18.30 -8.26 12.80
N ASP A 53 -18.47 -8.99 13.90
CA ASP A 53 -17.38 -9.19 14.86
C ASP A 53 -16.47 -10.34 14.41
N HIS A 54 -15.16 -10.10 14.40
CA HIS A 54 -14.18 -11.13 14.05
C HIS A 54 -13.84 -11.97 15.31
N PRO A 55 -13.76 -13.32 15.22
CA PRO A 55 -13.55 -14.20 16.38
C PRO A 55 -12.22 -13.95 17.13
N SER A 56 -11.21 -13.43 16.43
CA SER A 56 -9.90 -13.08 17.00
C SER A 56 -9.83 -11.65 17.57
N GLY A 57 -10.95 -10.90 17.61
CA GLY A 57 -11.01 -9.53 18.10
C GLY A 57 -10.84 -8.47 17.01
N ASN A 58 -10.63 -7.21 17.43
CA ASN A 58 -10.74 -6.03 16.56
C ASN A 58 -9.42 -5.57 15.94
N ARG A 59 -8.31 -6.23 16.26
CA ARG A 59 -6.97 -5.93 15.71
C ARG A 59 -6.39 -7.20 15.14
N LEU A 60 -6.11 -7.22 13.84
CA LEU A 60 -5.69 -8.43 13.13
C LEU A 60 -4.42 -8.16 12.33
N VAL A 61 -3.54 -9.16 12.20
CA VAL A 61 -2.34 -9.07 11.36
C VAL A 61 -2.09 -10.40 10.66
N ASN A 62 -1.67 -10.38 9.39
CA ASN A 62 -1.21 -11.58 8.68
C ASN A 62 -0.21 -11.28 7.56
N SER A 63 0.16 -12.34 6.84
CA SER A 63 0.78 -12.29 5.51
C SER A 63 -0.13 -13.08 4.56
N GLN A 64 -0.95 -12.39 3.78
CA GLN A 64 -1.91 -13.01 2.87
C GLN A 64 -1.22 -13.38 1.56
N LYS A 65 -1.32 -14.65 1.16
CA LYS A 65 -1.01 -15.06 -0.22
C LYS A 65 -2.05 -14.47 -1.15
N SER A 66 -1.63 -13.71 -2.15
CA SER A 66 -2.49 -13.04 -3.10
C SER A 66 -2.17 -13.46 -4.52
N PHE A 67 -3.19 -13.52 -5.35
CA PHE A 67 -3.04 -13.73 -6.79
C PHE A 67 -3.81 -12.68 -7.57
N ARG A 68 -3.14 -11.98 -8.48
CA ARG A 68 -3.72 -11.00 -9.40
C ARG A 68 -3.42 -11.42 -10.82
N ALA A 69 -4.47 -11.80 -11.54
CA ALA A 69 -4.36 -12.15 -12.96
C ALA A 69 -4.28 -10.89 -13.83
N GLU A 70 -4.81 -9.78 -13.31
CA GLU A 70 -4.90 -8.48 -13.94
C GLU A 70 -3.51 -7.89 -14.23
N ASP A 71 -2.53 -8.19 -13.36
CA ASP A 71 -1.16 -7.68 -13.46
C ASP A 71 -0.30 -8.48 -14.47
N ILE A 72 -0.87 -9.49 -15.15
CA ILE A 72 -0.08 -10.43 -15.98
C ILE A 72 0.68 -9.76 -17.13
N GLU A 73 0.11 -8.71 -17.73
CA GLU A 73 0.73 -7.97 -18.83
C GLU A 73 1.88 -7.06 -18.35
N GLU A 74 1.94 -6.78 -17.05
CA GLU A 74 2.98 -5.96 -16.42
C GLU A 74 4.14 -6.82 -15.90
N VAL A 75 3.92 -8.14 -15.74
CA VAL A 75 4.97 -9.08 -15.32
C VAL A 75 6.16 -9.03 -16.28
N GLY A 76 7.34 -8.84 -15.69
CA GLY A 76 8.59 -8.64 -16.43
C GLY A 76 9.13 -7.21 -16.32
N ASP A 77 8.37 -6.31 -15.69
CA ASP A 77 8.93 -5.06 -15.15
C ASP A 77 9.72 -5.30 -13.84
N ASN A 78 9.99 -4.24 -13.07
CA ASN A 78 10.80 -4.34 -11.86
C ASN A 78 10.00 -4.66 -10.56
N ARG A 79 8.67 -4.78 -10.61
CA ARG A 79 7.82 -4.74 -9.40
C ARG A 79 6.55 -5.62 -9.43
N HIS A 80 6.07 -6.03 -10.60
CA HIS A 80 4.81 -6.76 -10.75
C HIS A 80 5.03 -8.26 -10.85
N THR A 81 4.20 -8.99 -10.10
CA THR A 81 4.13 -10.45 -10.07
C THR A 81 2.66 -10.84 -9.99
N THR A 82 2.29 -12.02 -10.48
CA THR A 82 0.90 -12.50 -10.35
C THR A 82 0.64 -13.08 -8.98
N PHE A 83 1.59 -13.83 -8.40
CA PHE A 83 1.53 -14.34 -7.04
C PHE A 83 2.51 -13.57 -6.15
N PHE A 84 2.01 -13.08 -5.02
CA PHE A 84 2.80 -12.33 -4.04
C PHE A 84 2.21 -12.47 -2.64
N GLU A 85 2.94 -12.04 -1.63
CA GLU A 85 2.43 -11.93 -0.27
C GLU A 85 2.17 -10.47 0.12
N MET A 86 0.96 -10.23 0.62
CA MET A 86 0.55 -8.95 1.17
C MET A 86 0.61 -9.02 2.70
N LEU A 87 1.56 -8.30 3.29
CA LEU A 87 1.55 -8.02 4.72
C LEU A 87 0.35 -7.15 5.04
N GLY A 88 -0.51 -7.61 5.94
CA GLY A 88 -1.74 -6.92 6.28
C GLY A 88 -1.89 -6.71 7.76
N ASN A 89 -2.43 -5.55 8.14
CA ASN A 89 -2.92 -5.30 9.49
C ASN A 89 -4.24 -4.51 9.45
N TRP A 90 -5.15 -4.85 10.35
CA TRP A 90 -6.50 -4.32 10.35
C TRP A 90 -6.90 -3.76 11.70
N SER A 91 -7.62 -2.65 11.65
CA SER A 91 -8.43 -2.11 12.76
C SER A 91 -9.89 -2.27 12.40
N LEU A 92 -10.63 -3.03 13.19
CA LEU A 92 -12.07 -3.22 13.04
C LEU A 92 -12.80 -2.34 14.06
N GLY A 93 -12.80 -1.03 13.81
CA GLY A 93 -13.44 -0.04 14.68
C GLY A 93 -12.68 0.28 15.98
N ASP A 94 -11.35 0.16 15.99
CA ASP A 94 -10.53 0.40 17.18
C ASP A 94 -9.59 1.62 17.05
N TYR A 95 -8.51 1.52 16.29
CA TYR A 95 -7.62 2.65 15.96
C TYR A 95 -7.84 3.15 14.51
N PHE A 96 -7.29 4.30 14.17
CA PHE A 96 -7.46 4.90 12.83
C PHE A 96 -6.16 5.48 12.27
N LYS A 97 -6.21 6.62 11.57
CA LYS A 97 -5.09 7.21 10.82
C LYS A 97 -3.84 7.42 11.67
N LYS A 98 -3.99 8.04 12.84
CA LYS A 98 -2.85 8.43 13.67
C LYS A 98 -1.99 7.24 14.05
N GLU A 99 -2.59 6.20 14.61
CA GLU A 99 -1.89 4.98 14.99
C GLU A 99 -1.37 4.23 13.76
N GLN A 100 -2.20 4.06 12.72
CA GLN A 100 -1.79 3.31 11.52
C GLN A 100 -0.56 3.91 10.86
N LEU A 101 -0.60 5.21 10.54
CA LEU A 101 0.49 5.89 9.85
C LEU A 101 1.74 5.94 10.73
N SER A 102 1.58 6.19 12.03
CA SER A 102 2.72 6.22 12.96
C SER A 102 3.38 4.85 13.10
N TRP A 103 2.59 3.78 13.22
CA TRP A 103 3.12 2.42 13.37
C TRP A 103 3.76 1.92 12.09
N PHE A 104 3.19 2.19 10.92
CA PHE A 104 3.82 1.79 9.68
C PHE A 104 5.13 2.57 9.44
N PHE A 105 5.15 3.89 9.70
CA PHE A 105 6.39 4.67 9.62
C PHE A 105 7.46 4.20 10.61
N ASP A 106 7.08 3.84 11.83
CA ASP A 106 7.99 3.26 12.83
C ASP A 106 8.51 1.90 12.36
N PHE A 107 7.67 1.01 11.83
CA PHE A 107 8.10 -0.26 11.25
C PHE A 107 9.10 -0.06 10.10
N LEU A 108 8.89 0.92 9.23
CA LEU A 108 9.83 1.19 8.14
C LEU A 108 11.16 1.73 8.67
N THR A 109 11.14 2.72 9.58
CA THR A 109 12.33 3.53 9.92
C THR A 109 13.10 3.05 11.15
N ASN A 110 12.50 2.21 12.00
CA ASN A 110 13.15 1.68 13.19
C ASN A 110 14.08 0.52 12.83
N ALA A 111 15.38 0.66 13.11
CA ALA A 111 16.37 -0.37 12.78
C ALA A 111 16.31 -1.60 13.71
N GLU A 112 15.78 -1.44 14.93
CA GLU A 112 15.72 -2.52 15.91
C GLU A 112 14.49 -3.41 15.68
N GLU A 113 13.30 -2.81 15.71
CA GLU A 113 12.04 -3.55 15.55
C GLU A 113 11.63 -3.73 14.08
N GLY A 114 12.08 -2.84 13.21
CA GLY A 114 11.60 -2.70 11.84
C GLY A 114 12.64 -2.99 10.77
N LEU A 115 12.58 -2.22 9.67
CA LEU A 115 13.44 -2.35 8.50
C LEU A 115 14.65 -1.41 8.51
N GLY A 116 14.65 -0.37 9.34
CA GLY A 116 15.76 0.61 9.42
C GLY A 116 15.94 1.44 8.14
N ILE A 117 14.87 1.65 7.38
CA ILE A 117 14.89 2.45 6.16
C ILE A 117 15.16 3.92 6.50
N ASP A 118 16.03 4.55 5.71
CA ASP A 118 16.27 5.99 5.77
C ASP A 118 14.98 6.77 5.45
N PRO A 119 14.43 7.55 6.40
CA PRO A 119 13.22 8.33 6.17
C PRO A 119 13.37 9.39 5.06
N GLU A 120 14.59 9.80 4.69
CA GLU A 120 14.79 10.70 3.55
C GLU A 120 14.47 10.05 2.20
N LYS A 121 14.36 8.72 2.15
CA LYS A 121 13.95 7.98 0.95
C LYS A 121 12.44 7.77 0.85
N LEU A 122 11.68 8.17 1.87
CA LEU A 122 10.24 7.96 1.92
C LEU A 122 9.47 9.18 1.39
N PHE A 123 8.45 8.89 0.60
CA PHE A 123 7.49 9.82 0.05
C PHE A 123 6.09 9.22 0.21
N VAL A 124 5.06 10.05 0.35
CA VAL A 124 3.71 9.56 0.65
C VAL A 124 2.66 10.22 -0.23
N SER A 125 1.61 9.47 -0.54
CA SER A 125 0.41 9.96 -1.22
C SER A 125 -0.76 10.07 -0.24
N VAL A 126 -1.70 10.98 -0.51
CA VAL A 126 -2.91 11.23 0.28
C VAL A 126 -4.06 11.68 -0.61
N TYR A 127 -5.31 11.45 -0.19
CA TYR A 127 -6.47 11.77 -1.01
C TYR A 127 -6.75 13.27 -1.15
N VAL A 128 -6.88 13.77 -2.38
CA VAL A 128 -7.15 15.18 -2.68
C VAL A 128 -8.58 15.62 -2.34
N GLY A 129 -9.50 14.66 -2.14
CA GLY A 129 -10.94 14.88 -1.97
C GLY A 129 -11.72 14.76 -3.28
N ASP A 130 -13.05 14.65 -3.15
CA ASP A 130 -14.01 14.72 -4.25
C ASP A 130 -15.23 15.54 -3.79
N GLU A 131 -15.26 16.80 -4.21
CA GLU A 131 -16.33 17.73 -3.87
C GLU A 131 -17.69 17.28 -4.42
N LYS A 132 -17.73 16.60 -5.58
CA LYS A 132 -18.99 16.12 -6.17
C LYS A 132 -19.56 14.97 -5.36
N ALA A 133 -18.69 14.13 -4.79
CA ALA A 133 -19.07 13.02 -3.93
C ALA A 133 -19.27 13.43 -2.45
N GLY A 134 -19.00 14.70 -2.10
CA GLY A 134 -19.05 15.18 -0.72
C GLY A 134 -17.90 14.68 0.16
N VAL A 135 -16.83 14.17 -0.43
CA VAL A 135 -15.67 13.64 0.30
C VAL A 135 -14.59 14.72 0.43
N PRO A 136 -14.23 15.16 1.64
CA PRO A 136 -13.23 16.20 1.83
C PRO A 136 -11.81 15.69 1.51
N ARG A 137 -10.91 16.64 1.23
CA ARG A 137 -9.47 16.38 1.17
C ARG A 137 -8.96 15.79 2.47
N ASP A 138 -8.07 14.81 2.39
CA ASP A 138 -7.45 14.19 3.56
C ASP A 138 -6.30 15.04 4.13
N THR A 139 -6.67 16.15 4.78
CA THR A 139 -5.72 17.04 5.48
C THR A 139 -5.23 16.45 6.80
N GLU A 140 -5.98 15.51 7.38
CA GLU A 140 -5.60 14.80 8.61
C GLU A 140 -4.38 13.91 8.38
N ALA A 141 -4.41 13.07 7.34
CA ALA A 141 -3.28 12.21 6.98
C ALA A 141 -2.02 13.04 6.65
N SER A 142 -2.18 14.12 5.88
CA SER A 142 -1.06 15.04 5.58
C SER A 142 -0.44 15.62 6.85
N ALA A 143 -1.25 16.11 7.80
CA ALA A 143 -0.75 16.66 9.06
C ALA A 143 -0.03 15.62 9.91
N ILE A 144 -0.51 14.38 9.95
CA ILE A 144 0.17 13.27 10.63
C ILE A 144 1.53 13.00 9.98
N TRP A 145 1.59 12.89 8.65
CA TRP A 145 2.83 12.68 7.93
C TRP A 145 3.85 13.80 8.14
N GLN A 146 3.41 15.06 8.13
CA GLN A 146 4.26 16.21 8.46
C GLN A 146 4.92 16.06 9.83
N GLN A 147 4.15 15.61 10.84
CA GLN A 147 4.67 15.37 12.19
C GLN A 147 5.67 14.20 12.22
N LEU A 148 5.38 13.10 11.50
CA LEU A 148 6.25 11.93 11.42
C LEU A 148 7.59 12.27 10.77
N PHE A 149 7.59 12.97 9.63
CA PHE A 149 8.82 13.46 9.00
C PHE A 149 9.57 14.46 9.89
N ALA A 150 8.86 15.40 10.51
CA ALA A 150 9.48 16.36 11.42
C ALA A 150 10.15 15.69 12.63
N SER A 151 9.60 14.57 13.13
CA SER A 151 10.22 13.77 14.20
C SER A 151 11.59 13.18 13.81
N LYS A 152 11.87 13.06 12.51
CA LYS A 152 13.15 12.65 11.94
C LYS A 152 13.99 13.83 11.43
N GLY A 153 13.59 15.07 11.73
CA GLY A 153 14.29 16.28 11.26
C GLY A 153 14.03 16.64 9.80
N ILE A 154 13.05 16.00 9.15
CA ILE A 154 12.73 16.19 7.74
C ILE A 154 11.56 17.15 7.61
N LYS A 155 11.75 18.22 6.83
CA LYS A 155 10.66 19.10 6.44
C LYS A 155 9.92 18.50 5.25
N ALA A 156 8.64 18.19 5.44
CA ALA A 156 7.78 17.58 4.43
C ALA A 156 6.64 18.55 4.07
N LYS A 157 6.77 19.25 2.94
CA LYS A 157 5.68 20.02 2.35
C LYS A 157 4.74 19.09 1.59
N ASP A 158 3.47 19.47 1.57
CA ASP A 158 2.47 18.84 0.73
C ASP A 158 2.32 19.56 -0.62
N SER A 159 1.90 18.82 -1.64
CA SER A 159 1.71 19.35 -2.99
C SER A 159 0.56 18.65 -3.69
N VAL A 160 -0.30 19.42 -4.36
CA VAL A 160 -1.41 18.86 -5.15
C VAL A 160 -0.91 18.46 -6.53
N MET A 161 -1.02 17.18 -6.86
CA MET A 161 -0.50 16.61 -8.11
C MET A 161 -1.59 16.41 -9.16
N GLY A 162 -2.84 16.12 -8.75
CA GLY A 162 -3.95 15.95 -9.68
C GLY A 162 -3.95 14.58 -10.35
N SER A 163 -3.93 14.54 -11.68
CA SER A 163 -3.73 13.31 -12.47
C SER A 163 -2.25 12.93 -12.59
N GLU A 164 -1.97 11.70 -13.03
CA GLU A 164 -0.60 11.25 -13.33
C GLU A 164 0.07 12.08 -14.42
N GLU A 165 -0.68 12.45 -15.46
CA GLU A 165 -0.19 13.28 -16.56
C GLU A 165 0.19 14.69 -16.08
N GLU A 166 -0.66 15.30 -15.25
CA GLU A 166 -0.39 16.61 -14.65
C GLU A 166 0.84 16.55 -13.72
N ALA A 167 0.96 15.48 -12.93
CA ALA A 167 2.11 15.25 -12.08
C ALA A 167 3.41 15.07 -12.87
N GLY A 168 3.35 14.40 -14.03
CA GLY A 168 4.48 14.22 -14.95
C GLY A 168 4.98 15.52 -15.58
N GLU A 169 4.11 16.53 -15.75
CA GLU A 169 4.48 17.87 -16.22
C GLU A 169 4.97 18.79 -15.09
N LYS A 170 4.46 18.60 -13.88
CA LYS A 170 4.78 19.43 -12.71
C LYS A 170 6.08 19.01 -12.00
N GLY A 171 6.26 17.71 -11.77
CA GLY A 171 7.33 17.18 -10.93
C GLY A 171 7.21 17.54 -9.44
N MET A 172 8.20 17.14 -8.64
CA MET A 172 8.24 17.40 -7.20
C MET A 172 9.23 18.53 -6.85
N GLY A 173 8.88 19.33 -5.86
CA GLY A 173 9.77 20.32 -5.25
C GLY A 173 10.75 19.72 -4.21
N PRO A 174 11.85 20.42 -3.87
CA PRO A 174 12.95 19.89 -3.04
C PRO A 174 12.59 19.58 -1.57
N GLU A 175 11.48 20.13 -1.07
CA GLU A 175 10.97 19.84 0.28
C GLU A 175 9.60 19.14 0.23
N GLU A 176 9.10 18.81 -0.97
CA GLU A 176 7.80 18.15 -1.11
C GLU A 176 7.97 16.64 -0.89
N ARG A 177 7.20 16.10 0.05
CA ARG A 177 7.21 14.67 0.37
C ARG A 177 5.82 14.04 0.48
N ILE A 178 4.79 14.88 0.50
CA ILE A 178 3.40 14.47 0.69
C ILE A 178 2.64 14.94 -0.55
N PHE A 179 1.95 14.05 -1.24
CA PHE A 179 1.35 14.37 -2.53
C PHE A 179 -0.13 14.02 -2.58
N TYR A 180 -0.94 15.01 -2.94
CA TYR A 180 -2.37 14.80 -3.12
C TYR A 180 -2.68 14.30 -4.53
N TYR A 181 -3.25 13.10 -4.62
CA TYR A 181 -3.80 12.55 -5.86
C TYR A 181 -5.31 12.33 -5.76
N SER A 182 -5.95 12.23 -6.92
CA SER A 182 -7.38 11.94 -7.05
C SER A 182 -7.65 10.44 -7.00
N LYS A 183 -7.83 9.81 -8.16
CA LYS A 183 -8.26 8.40 -8.31
C LYS A 183 -7.30 7.38 -7.71
N LYS A 184 -6.02 7.76 -7.53
CA LYS A 184 -4.98 6.89 -6.97
C LYS A 184 -5.01 6.81 -5.45
N ASN A 185 -5.71 7.72 -4.78
CA ASN A 185 -5.81 7.72 -3.33
C ASN A 185 -7.21 7.40 -2.80
N TRP A 186 -7.91 6.52 -3.48
CA TRP A 186 -9.18 6.00 -3.05
C TRP A 186 -9.22 4.51 -3.30
N TRP A 187 -9.58 3.77 -2.26
CA TRP A 187 -9.65 2.32 -2.34
C TRP A 187 -11.08 1.82 -2.15
N SER A 188 -11.49 0.93 -3.05
CA SER A 188 -12.65 0.05 -2.92
C SER A 188 -12.43 -1.19 -3.77
N ARG A 189 -13.21 -2.26 -3.57
CA ARG A 189 -13.16 -3.45 -4.42
C ARG A 189 -13.51 -3.16 -5.89
N ALA A 190 -14.27 -2.10 -6.16
CA ALA A 190 -14.69 -1.69 -7.49
C ALA A 190 -13.83 -0.54 -8.08
N GLY A 191 -12.75 -0.18 -7.39
CA GLY A 191 -11.86 0.91 -7.78
C GLY A 191 -12.37 2.29 -7.37
N ALA A 192 -12.31 3.24 -8.31
CA ALA A 192 -12.57 4.65 -8.05
C ALA A 192 -14.03 4.93 -7.57
N PRO A 193 -14.27 6.05 -6.86
CA PRO A 193 -15.58 6.37 -6.27
C PRO A 193 -16.77 6.35 -7.24
N ASP A 194 -16.54 6.67 -8.51
CA ASP A 194 -17.53 6.71 -9.59
C ASP A 194 -17.94 5.31 -10.08
N LYS A 195 -17.09 4.30 -9.85
CA LYS A 195 -17.32 2.91 -10.25
C LYS A 195 -17.87 2.04 -9.12
N MET A 196 -17.91 2.56 -7.89
CA MET A 196 -18.42 1.83 -6.73
C MET A 196 -19.92 1.52 -6.85
N PRO A 197 -20.32 0.24 -6.79
CA PRO A 197 -21.71 -0.16 -6.58
C PRO A 197 -22.24 0.38 -5.25
N ALA A 198 -23.54 0.65 -5.20
CA ALA A 198 -24.22 0.98 -3.94
C ALA A 198 -24.07 -0.18 -2.93
N GLY A 199 -23.83 0.16 -1.67
CA GLY A 199 -23.58 -0.81 -0.59
C GLY A 199 -22.13 -1.27 -0.46
N GLU A 200 -21.22 -0.90 -1.37
CA GLU A 200 -19.79 -1.20 -1.21
C GLU A 200 -19.12 -0.23 -0.23
N PRO A 201 -18.25 -0.75 0.67
CA PRO A 201 -17.41 0.08 1.51
C PRO A 201 -16.20 0.61 0.72
N GLY A 202 -15.74 1.80 1.09
CA GLY A 202 -14.53 2.38 0.54
C GLY A 202 -13.99 3.49 1.43
N GLY A 203 -12.86 4.05 1.01
CA GLY A 203 -12.27 5.15 1.74
C GLY A 203 -11.08 5.81 1.04
N PRO A 204 -10.71 7.00 1.51
CA PRO A 204 -9.42 7.56 1.16
C PRO A 204 -8.32 6.66 1.70
N ASP A 205 -7.19 6.66 1.02
CA ASP A 205 -6.03 5.95 1.48
C ASP A 205 -4.79 6.85 1.53
N SER A 206 -3.71 6.29 2.07
CA SER A 206 -2.40 6.91 2.04
C SER A 206 -1.33 5.85 1.80
N GLU A 207 -0.59 6.02 0.71
CA GLU A 207 0.44 5.08 0.30
C GLU A 207 1.83 5.63 0.63
N VAL A 208 2.77 4.73 0.86
CA VAL A 208 4.18 5.05 1.10
C VAL A 208 5.02 4.51 -0.05
N PHE A 209 5.88 5.35 -0.57
CA PHE A 209 6.79 5.07 -1.67
C PHE A 209 8.24 5.19 -1.22
N PHE A 210 9.09 4.32 -1.76
CA PHE A 210 10.55 4.40 -1.61
C PHE A 210 11.18 4.94 -2.89
N ASP A 211 12.12 5.90 -2.76
CA ASP A 211 12.86 6.50 -3.87
C ASP A 211 14.23 5.83 -4.10
N PHE A 212 14.35 5.12 -5.22
CA PHE A 212 15.61 4.50 -5.66
C PHE A 212 16.57 5.45 -6.37
N GLY A 213 16.13 6.67 -6.73
CA GLY A 213 16.97 7.72 -7.29
C GLY A 213 16.58 8.19 -8.70
N GLU A 214 16.90 9.45 -8.99
CA GLU A 214 16.54 10.15 -10.23
C GLU A 214 17.04 9.49 -11.51
N ASN A 215 18.15 8.75 -11.43
CA ASN A 215 18.74 8.05 -12.56
C ASN A 215 17.85 6.94 -13.14
N LEU A 216 16.80 6.50 -12.42
CA LEU A 216 15.82 5.53 -12.90
C LEU A 216 14.64 6.18 -13.64
N HIS A 217 14.50 7.51 -13.63
CA HIS A 217 13.40 8.14 -14.35
C HIS A 217 13.53 7.97 -15.86
N ASN A 218 12.42 7.62 -16.51
CA ASN A 218 12.33 7.50 -17.95
C ASN A 218 11.33 8.55 -18.46
N GLN A 219 11.80 9.43 -19.35
CA GLN A 219 11.02 10.55 -19.90
C GLN A 219 9.76 10.12 -20.67
N LYS A 220 9.63 8.84 -21.04
CA LYS A 220 8.39 8.31 -21.62
C LYS A 220 7.18 8.41 -20.67
N PHE A 221 7.43 8.50 -19.36
CA PHE A 221 6.40 8.63 -18.33
C PHE A 221 6.17 10.07 -17.85
N GLY A 222 6.75 11.06 -18.54
CA GLY A 222 6.60 12.47 -18.22
C GLY A 222 7.92 13.22 -18.16
N LYS A 223 7.84 14.55 -18.28
CA LYS A 223 8.99 15.45 -18.22
C LYS A 223 9.73 15.34 -16.88
N TYR A 224 8.99 15.18 -15.80
CA TYR A 224 9.48 14.97 -14.45
C TYR A 224 8.90 13.71 -13.83
N CYS A 225 9.55 13.23 -12.76
CA CYS A 225 9.09 12.09 -11.99
C CYS A 225 8.27 12.52 -10.76
N HIS A 226 7.45 11.61 -10.25
CA HIS A 226 6.65 11.74 -9.03
C HIS A 226 6.38 10.34 -8.44
N PRO A 227 5.87 10.21 -7.20
CA PRO A 227 5.77 8.89 -6.54
C PRO A 227 4.91 7.87 -7.29
N ASN A 228 3.80 8.31 -7.87
CA ASN A 228 2.92 7.46 -8.66
C ASN A 228 3.34 7.33 -10.14
N CYS A 229 4.63 7.45 -10.45
CA CYS A 229 5.19 7.34 -11.80
C CYS A 229 5.71 5.92 -12.05
N ASP A 230 5.34 5.30 -13.16
CA ASP A 230 5.70 3.90 -13.48
C ASP A 230 7.13 3.71 -14.02
N CYS A 231 8.01 4.70 -13.83
CA CYS A 231 9.33 4.72 -14.46
C CYS A 231 10.38 3.78 -13.85
N GLY A 232 10.13 3.21 -12.67
CA GLY A 232 11.14 2.42 -11.95
C GLY A 232 11.71 3.11 -10.71
N ARG A 233 11.68 4.45 -10.65
CA ARG A 233 12.28 5.23 -9.55
C ARG A 233 11.58 5.03 -8.21
N PHE A 234 10.26 5.19 -8.20
CA PHE A 234 9.45 5.06 -7.00
C PHE A 234 8.80 3.68 -6.96
N LEU A 235 8.81 3.07 -5.78
CA LEU A 235 8.14 1.81 -5.51
C LEU A 235 7.21 1.98 -4.31
N GLU A 236 5.92 1.74 -4.52
CA GLU A 236 4.91 1.70 -3.46
C GLU A 236 5.14 0.47 -2.58
N ILE A 237 5.36 0.67 -1.28
CA ILE A 237 5.70 -0.39 -0.32
C ILE A 237 4.61 -0.66 0.73
N GLY A 238 3.57 0.17 0.75
CA GLY A 238 2.41 -0.05 1.60
C GLY A 238 1.32 0.98 1.36
N ASN A 239 0.08 0.52 1.43
CA ASN A 239 -1.13 1.32 1.31
C ASN A 239 -1.96 1.19 2.60
N SER A 240 -2.23 2.31 3.26
CA SER A 240 -3.14 2.41 4.42
C SER A 240 -4.50 2.94 3.97
N VAL A 241 -5.49 2.06 3.83
CA VAL A 241 -6.86 2.41 3.48
C VAL A 241 -7.67 2.75 4.74
N PHE A 242 -8.30 3.91 4.73
CA PHE A 242 -9.14 4.41 5.80
C PHE A 242 -10.61 4.20 5.46
N MET A 243 -11.04 2.95 5.62
CA MET A 243 -12.41 2.49 5.36
C MET A 243 -13.39 3.20 6.29
N GLN A 244 -14.09 4.19 5.76
CA GLN A 244 -15.03 5.02 6.52
C GLN A 244 -16.30 5.39 5.76
N TYR A 245 -16.40 5.05 4.46
CA TYR A 245 -17.54 5.41 3.64
C TYR A 245 -18.27 4.19 3.08
N LEU A 246 -19.58 4.33 2.93
CA LEU A 246 -20.47 3.40 2.24
C LEU A 246 -21.14 4.14 1.07
N LYS A 247 -21.13 3.52 -0.11
CA LYS A 247 -21.77 4.10 -1.30
C LYS A 247 -23.29 4.01 -1.20
N ASN A 248 -23.98 5.14 -1.35
CA ASN A 248 -25.44 5.22 -1.36
C ASN A 248 -26.00 5.00 -2.78
N GLU A 249 -27.28 4.66 -2.90
CA GLU A 249 -27.97 4.46 -4.20
C GLU A 249 -27.99 5.73 -5.08
N ASP A 250 -28.00 6.92 -4.47
CA ASP A 250 -28.00 8.21 -5.16
C ASP A 250 -26.59 8.65 -5.64
N GLY A 251 -25.57 7.82 -5.42
CA GLY A 251 -24.19 8.09 -5.80
C GLY A 251 -23.38 8.85 -4.75
N THR A 252 -23.98 9.32 -3.65
CA THR A 252 -23.28 9.95 -2.53
C THR A 252 -22.65 8.91 -1.60
N PHE A 253 -21.96 9.38 -0.56
CA PHE A 253 -21.36 8.52 0.47
C PHE A 253 -21.91 8.83 1.86
N SER A 254 -22.26 7.79 2.60
CA SER A 254 -22.54 7.85 4.05
C SER A 254 -21.35 7.30 4.85
N GLU A 255 -21.24 7.66 6.13
CA GLU A 255 -20.19 7.08 6.99
C GLU A 255 -20.55 5.64 7.42
N LEU A 256 -19.54 4.77 7.47
CA LEU A 256 -19.67 3.43 8.06
C LEU A 256 -19.90 3.53 9.58
N PRO A 257 -20.59 2.55 10.20
CA PRO A 257 -20.79 2.53 11.66
C PRO A 257 -19.50 2.49 12.47
N LYS A 258 -18.45 1.89 11.91
CA LYS A 258 -17.11 1.78 12.47
C LYS A 258 -16.13 2.36 11.45
N ARG A 259 -15.17 3.16 11.93
CA ARG A 259 -14.02 3.58 11.12
C ARG A 259 -12.97 2.48 11.19
N ASN A 260 -12.63 1.92 10.05
CA ASN A 260 -11.73 0.78 9.97
C ASN A 260 -10.42 1.18 9.28
N VAL A 261 -9.37 0.43 9.59
CA VAL A 261 -8.10 0.48 8.87
C VAL A 261 -7.92 -0.85 8.16
N ASP A 262 -7.61 -0.75 6.88
CA ASP A 262 -7.12 -1.86 6.06
C ASP A 262 -5.76 -1.48 5.50
N PHE A 263 -4.72 -2.17 5.94
CA PHE A 263 -3.38 -1.98 5.41
C PHE A 263 -2.95 -3.16 4.55
N GLY A 264 -2.30 -2.87 3.43
CA GLY A 264 -1.62 -3.85 2.59
C GLY A 264 -0.24 -3.36 2.18
N GLY A 265 0.80 -4.14 2.49
CA GLY A 265 2.17 -3.90 2.03
C GLY A 265 2.75 -5.11 1.30
N GLY A 266 3.27 -4.91 0.09
CA GLY A 266 3.90 -5.98 -0.68
C GLY A 266 5.17 -6.47 -0.01
N LEU A 267 5.19 -7.73 0.43
CA LEU A 267 6.32 -8.31 1.15
C LEU A 267 7.59 -8.32 0.28
N GLU A 268 7.45 -8.67 -1.00
CA GLU A 268 8.52 -8.72 -1.98
C GLU A 268 9.10 -7.33 -2.24
N ARG A 269 8.25 -6.30 -2.30
CA ARG A 269 8.66 -4.91 -2.48
C ARG A 269 9.44 -4.40 -1.27
N GLN A 270 8.98 -4.71 -0.06
CA GLN A 270 9.72 -4.39 1.17
C GLN A 270 11.05 -5.16 1.27
N ALA A 271 11.11 -6.41 0.80
CA ALA A 271 12.34 -7.18 0.69
C ALA A 271 13.35 -6.52 -0.25
N ALA A 272 12.90 -6.08 -1.43
CA ALA A 272 13.72 -5.37 -2.41
C ALA A 272 14.30 -4.07 -1.82
N VAL A 273 13.46 -3.25 -1.18
CA VAL A 273 13.91 -2.03 -0.49
C VAL A 273 14.93 -2.33 0.62
N SER A 274 14.73 -3.40 1.39
CA SER A 274 15.62 -3.76 2.51
C SER A 274 17.06 -4.11 2.09
N ILE A 275 17.28 -4.40 0.80
CA ILE A 275 18.60 -4.67 0.22
C ILE A 275 19.01 -3.60 -0.81
N GLY A 276 18.25 -2.52 -0.93
CA GLY A 276 18.56 -1.38 -1.79
C GLY A 276 18.43 -1.65 -3.29
N THR A 277 17.61 -2.63 -3.70
CA THR A 277 17.34 -2.91 -5.12
C THR A 277 15.95 -2.44 -5.53
N SER A 278 15.85 -1.82 -6.71
CA SER A 278 14.56 -1.47 -7.32
C SER A 278 13.88 -2.65 -7.99
N ASP A 279 14.54 -3.80 -8.09
CA ASP A 279 14.06 -4.98 -8.79
C ASP A 279 13.67 -6.09 -7.80
N VAL A 280 12.37 -6.40 -7.73
CA VAL A 280 11.84 -7.44 -6.82
C VAL A 280 12.34 -8.84 -7.17
N PHE A 281 12.78 -9.10 -8.40
CA PHE A 281 13.28 -10.41 -8.81
C PHE A 281 14.70 -10.71 -8.30
N LEU A 282 15.36 -9.73 -7.67
CA LEU A 282 16.67 -9.87 -7.06
C LEU A 282 16.64 -10.25 -5.56
N ILE A 283 15.44 -10.45 -4.99
CA ILE A 283 15.31 -10.91 -3.60
C ILE A 283 15.53 -12.43 -3.49
N ASP A 284 15.74 -12.90 -2.26
CA ASP A 284 16.03 -14.30 -1.93
C ASP A 284 14.93 -15.28 -2.40
N ALA A 285 13.66 -14.85 -2.42
CA ALA A 285 12.55 -15.68 -2.86
C ALA A 285 12.65 -16.14 -4.34
N PHE A 286 13.24 -15.32 -5.21
CA PHE A 286 13.39 -15.64 -6.63
C PHE A 286 14.77 -16.17 -7.00
N GLU A 287 15.76 -16.04 -6.12
CA GLU A 287 17.15 -16.40 -6.38
C GLU A 287 17.30 -17.85 -6.89
N GLY A 288 16.68 -18.82 -6.20
CA GLY A 288 16.76 -20.23 -6.58
C GLY A 288 16.22 -20.52 -7.97
N ALA A 289 15.07 -19.94 -8.33
CA ALA A 289 14.47 -20.08 -9.65
C ALA A 289 15.31 -19.38 -10.72
N ARG A 290 15.78 -18.16 -10.46
CA ARG A 290 16.62 -17.37 -11.35
C ARG A 290 17.94 -18.08 -11.69
N LEU A 291 18.65 -18.57 -10.67
CA LEU A 291 19.87 -19.35 -10.85
C LEU A 291 19.63 -20.63 -11.66
N LYS A 292 18.50 -21.31 -11.43
CA LYS A 292 18.15 -22.50 -12.20
C LYS A 292 17.85 -22.17 -13.67
N LEU A 293 17.14 -21.08 -13.94
CA LEU A 293 16.89 -20.61 -15.30
C LEU A 293 18.18 -20.22 -16.02
N GLN A 294 19.08 -19.51 -15.34
CA GLN A 294 20.41 -19.16 -15.88
C GLN A 294 21.21 -20.41 -16.24
N GLN A 295 21.20 -21.43 -15.36
CA GLN A 295 21.86 -22.71 -15.64
C GLN A 295 21.28 -23.41 -16.89
N LEU A 296 19.95 -23.46 -17.02
CA LEU A 296 19.27 -24.19 -18.08
C LEU A 296 19.33 -23.48 -19.44
N SER A 297 19.27 -22.15 -19.44
CA SER A 297 19.21 -21.33 -20.66
C SER A 297 20.58 -20.86 -21.16
N GLY A 298 21.59 -20.83 -20.28
CA GLY A 298 22.90 -20.23 -20.57
C GLY A 298 22.87 -18.70 -20.68
N ARG A 299 21.79 -18.03 -20.26
CA ARG A 299 21.65 -16.56 -20.28
C ARG A 299 21.80 -15.98 -18.88
N PRO A 300 22.39 -14.78 -18.73
CA PRO A 300 22.38 -14.07 -17.45
C PRO A 300 20.98 -13.54 -17.12
N TYR A 301 20.62 -13.62 -15.85
CA TYR A 301 19.43 -13.03 -15.23
C TYR A 301 19.83 -12.46 -13.88
#